data_AF-A0A4Z1FII9-F1
#
_entry.id   AF-A0A4Z1FII9-F1
#
_cell.length_a   1.000
_cell.length_b   1.000
_cell.length_c   1.000
_cell.angle_alpha   90.00
_cell.angle_beta   90.00
_cell.angle_gamma   90.00
#
_symmetry.space_group_name_H-M   'P 1'
#
loop_
_entity.id
_entity.type
_entity.pdbx_description
1 polymer ?
#
loop_
_entity_poly.entity_id
_entity_poly.type
_entity_poly.pdbx_seq_one_letter_code
_entity_poly.pdbx_strand_id
1 'polypeptide(L)'
;MDFRLRPLYNWIPSRQGNLEVSIFKSVLQLDKFVGSVNPNFCFHGLCSNFDIFTTTRRPTTTIDNHPTLTQNVKTGQLWSKNKADLAKQLGELKTELGQLRTQKIAGGSAAKLTKIHDVRKSIAKVLTVINANQRAQLRLFYKGKKYLPLDLRAKQTRAIRRRLSKHEKELQLEKTKKRSMHFPQRKFAVKAEA
;
A
#
# COMPACT_ATOMS: atom_id res chain seq x y z
N MET A 1 -15.29 52.05 -10.19
CA MET A 1 -15.62 52.62 -8.87
C MET A 1 -16.36 51.53 -8.12
N ASP A 2 -15.64 50.57 -7.57
CA ASP A 2 -15.13 50.63 -6.18
C ASP A 2 -16.06 49.77 -5.31
N PHE A 3 -15.64 48.98 -4.34
CA PHE A 3 -14.32 48.57 -3.85
C PHE A 3 -14.57 47.22 -3.17
N ARG A 4 -13.61 46.30 -3.29
CA ARG A 4 -13.46 45.16 -2.36
C ARG A 4 -13.48 45.69 -0.93
N LEU A 5 -14.02 44.94 0.04
CA LEU A 5 -13.47 44.87 1.41
C LEU A 5 -14.07 43.72 2.26
N ARG A 6 -13.19 42.76 2.60
CA ARG A 6 -13.07 41.94 3.83
C ARG A 6 -14.06 40.77 4.09
N PRO A 7 -13.67 39.76 4.94
CA PRO A 7 -12.49 39.70 5.81
C PRO A 7 -11.57 38.48 5.65
N LEU A 8 -10.30 38.74 5.96
CA LEU A 8 -9.28 37.76 6.36
C LEU A 8 -9.80 36.90 7.52
N TYR A 9 -9.81 35.58 7.34
CA TYR A 9 -9.85 34.66 8.48
C TYR A 9 -8.42 34.35 8.92
N ASN A 10 -8.17 34.73 10.16
CA ASN A 10 -6.94 34.56 10.92
C ASN A 10 -6.52 33.09 10.97
N TRP A 11 -5.28 32.82 10.56
CA TRP A 11 -4.56 31.60 10.84
C TRP A 11 -3.92 31.73 12.23
N ILE A 12 -4.43 30.98 13.21
CA ILE A 12 -3.89 30.92 14.58
C ILE A 12 -3.10 29.60 14.70
N PRO A 13 -1.76 29.63 14.73
CA PRO A 13 -0.98 28.49 15.19
C PRO A 13 -0.88 28.54 16.73
N SER A 14 -1.52 27.61 17.42
CA SER A 14 -1.42 27.49 18.87
C SER A 14 -0.28 26.55 19.27
N ARG A 15 0.65 27.15 20.02
CA ARG A 15 1.39 26.60 21.17
C ARG A 15 2.58 25.69 20.85
N GLN A 16 3.73 26.35 20.71
CA GLN A 16 5.04 25.83 21.07
C GLN A 16 5.08 25.48 22.57
N GLY A 17 5.61 24.30 22.88
CA GLY A 17 6.15 23.94 24.19
C GLY A 17 7.61 23.55 23.97
N ASN A 18 8.51 24.38 24.49
CA ASN A 18 9.95 24.19 24.45
C ASN A 18 10.37 23.07 25.40
N LEU A 19 11.23 22.18 24.92
CA LEU A 19 12.26 21.52 25.71
C LEU A 19 13.50 21.42 24.81
N GLU A 20 14.34 22.44 24.96
CA GLU A 20 15.82 22.38 25.01
C GLU A 20 16.50 21.28 24.19
N VAL A 21 17.17 21.65 23.10
CA VAL A 21 18.56 21.21 22.84
C VAL A 21 19.26 22.31 22.02
N SER A 22 20.04 23.15 22.70
CA SER A 22 21.07 23.98 22.07
C SER A 22 22.43 23.58 22.62
N ILE A 23 23.14 22.69 21.91
CA ILE A 23 24.61 22.58 21.91
C ILE A 23 24.96 22.17 20.47
N PHE A 24 25.31 23.12 19.58
CA PHE A 24 26.69 23.44 19.12
C PHE A 24 27.50 22.16 18.80
N LYS A 25 28.06 21.90 17.61
CA LYS A 25 28.90 22.71 16.70
C LYS A 25 29.03 21.86 15.42
N SER A 26 28.76 22.38 14.23
CA SER A 26 29.77 22.94 13.31
C SER A 26 30.90 21.95 12.95
N VAL A 27 30.91 21.46 11.71
CA VAL A 27 32.07 21.54 10.80
C VAL A 27 31.53 21.41 9.36
N LEU A 28 31.62 22.53 8.65
CA LEU A 28 31.56 22.64 7.20
C LEU A 28 32.91 22.21 6.60
N GLN A 29 32.86 21.89 5.31
CA GLN A 29 33.99 21.87 4.36
C GLN A 29 34.85 20.58 4.31
N LEU A 30 34.61 19.77 3.27
CA LEU A 30 35.59 19.69 2.19
C LEU A 30 34.99 19.18 0.88
N ASP A 31 35.33 19.92 -0.15
CA ASP A 31 34.89 19.90 -1.53
C ASP A 31 35.75 18.94 -2.38
N LYS A 32 35.16 18.49 -3.50
CA LYS A 32 35.79 17.97 -4.75
C LYS A 32 36.39 16.55 -4.74
N PHE A 33 35.71 15.64 -5.44
CA PHE A 33 36.34 15.04 -6.63
C PHE A 33 35.31 14.64 -7.69
N VAL A 34 35.59 15.10 -8.90
CA VAL A 34 34.87 14.91 -10.15
C VAL A 34 35.13 13.49 -10.68
N GLY A 35 34.10 12.83 -11.20
CA GLY A 35 34.23 11.53 -11.88
C GLY A 35 33.16 11.36 -12.95
N SER A 36 33.35 12.04 -14.08
CA SER A 36 32.62 11.85 -15.33
C SER A 36 33.20 10.65 -16.09
N VAL A 37 32.42 9.59 -16.31
CA VAL A 37 32.65 8.66 -17.43
C VAL A 37 31.31 8.18 -18.01
N ASN A 38 30.95 8.84 -19.10
CA ASN A 38 30.37 8.38 -20.37
C ASN A 38 29.14 7.42 -20.39
N PRO A 39 27.99 7.88 -20.94
CA PRO A 39 26.81 7.08 -21.23
C PRO A 39 26.84 6.61 -22.69
N ASN A 40 27.12 5.33 -22.96
CA ASN A 40 26.87 4.71 -24.27
C ASN A 40 26.92 3.17 -24.15
N PHE A 41 25.77 2.53 -23.95
CA PHE A 41 25.59 1.13 -24.33
C PHE A 41 24.16 0.94 -24.86
N CYS A 42 23.98 1.31 -26.13
CA CYS A 42 22.89 0.86 -26.97
C CYS A 42 23.30 -0.49 -27.58
N PHE A 43 22.56 -1.56 -27.29
CA PHE A 43 22.56 -2.75 -28.12
C PHE A 43 21.19 -2.84 -28.81
N HIS A 44 21.17 -2.40 -30.07
CA HIS A 44 20.18 -2.81 -31.05
C HIS A 44 20.57 -4.21 -31.57
N GLY A 45 19.57 -5.06 -31.85
CA GLY A 45 19.73 -6.12 -32.85
C GLY A 45 19.28 -7.52 -32.44
N LEU A 46 17.98 -7.77 -32.60
CA LEU A 46 17.37 -8.94 -33.27
C LEU A 46 18.16 -10.26 -33.28
N CYS A 47 17.66 -11.25 -32.53
CA CYS A 47 17.74 -12.66 -32.92
C CYS A 47 16.36 -13.31 -32.74
N SER A 48 15.90 -13.87 -33.85
CA SER A 48 14.68 -14.63 -34.10
C SER A 48 14.61 -15.97 -33.36
N ASN A 49 13.38 -16.39 -33.05
CA ASN A 49 12.87 -17.75 -32.80
C ASN A 49 13.80 -18.77 -32.12
N PHE A 50 13.53 -19.02 -30.84
CA PHE A 50 13.75 -20.33 -30.24
C PHE A 50 12.61 -20.64 -29.25
N ASP A 51 11.59 -21.32 -29.75
CA ASP A 51 10.62 -22.03 -28.92
C ASP A 51 11.33 -23.21 -28.26
N ILE A 52 11.66 -23.11 -26.97
CA ILE A 52 11.59 -24.27 -26.07
C ILE A 52 11.02 -23.84 -24.73
N PHE A 53 9.77 -24.27 -24.56
CA PHE A 53 9.07 -24.42 -23.30
C PHE A 53 9.85 -25.37 -22.37
N THR A 54 10.79 -24.83 -21.59
CA THR A 54 11.15 -25.43 -20.30
C THR A 54 11.02 -24.35 -19.26
N THR A 55 9.79 -24.23 -18.75
CA THR A 55 9.54 -23.83 -17.39
C THR A 55 10.42 -24.70 -16.48
N THR A 56 11.63 -24.25 -16.16
CA THR A 56 12.26 -24.62 -14.90
C THR A 56 11.43 -23.93 -13.83
N ARG A 57 10.34 -24.59 -13.45
CA ARG A 57 9.73 -24.42 -12.13
C ARG A 57 10.92 -24.41 -11.18
N ARG A 58 11.22 -23.25 -10.59
CA ARG A 58 11.95 -23.24 -9.33
C ARG A 58 11.26 -24.30 -8.47
N PRO A 59 11.99 -25.26 -7.89
CA PRO A 59 11.39 -26.11 -6.87
C PRO A 59 10.78 -25.13 -5.86
N THR A 60 9.47 -25.18 -5.71
CA THR A 60 8.85 -24.60 -4.51
C THR A 60 9.59 -25.30 -3.40
N THR A 61 10.48 -24.57 -2.75
CA THR A 61 11.18 -25.03 -1.56
C THR A 61 10.14 -25.75 -0.73
N THR A 62 10.39 -27.04 -0.55
CA THR A 62 9.72 -27.88 0.42
C THR A 62 9.38 -26.99 1.61
N ILE A 63 8.14 -27.08 2.07
CA ILE A 63 7.78 -26.59 3.39
C ILE A 63 8.55 -27.51 4.34
N ASP A 64 9.84 -27.26 4.47
CA ASP A 64 10.66 -27.79 5.52
C ASP A 64 10.08 -27.11 6.76
N ASN A 65 9.17 -27.84 7.40
CA ASN A 65 8.87 -27.66 8.80
C ASN A 65 10.16 -28.00 9.55
N HIS A 66 11.19 -27.18 9.39
CA HIS A 66 12.25 -27.09 10.37
C HIS A 66 11.56 -26.61 11.63
N PRO A 67 11.56 -27.40 12.72
CA PRO A 67 11.08 -26.92 14.00
C PRO A 67 12.13 -25.93 14.52
N THR A 68 12.17 -24.73 13.95
CA THR A 68 12.70 -23.59 14.71
C THR A 68 11.72 -23.41 15.85
N LEU A 69 12.12 -23.86 17.04
CA LEU A 69 11.51 -23.60 18.35
C LEU A 69 11.53 -22.09 18.67
N THR A 70 11.07 -21.26 17.72
CA THR A 70 10.81 -19.84 17.92
C THR A 70 9.32 -19.68 17.76
N GLN A 71 8.68 -19.11 18.79
CA GLN A 71 7.24 -18.89 18.90
C GLN A 71 6.76 -17.88 17.85
N ASN A 72 6.80 -18.27 16.58
CA ASN A 72 6.36 -17.43 15.48
C ASN A 72 4.84 -17.38 15.50
N VAL A 73 4.30 -16.19 15.78
CA VAL A 73 2.85 -16.01 15.87
C VAL A 73 2.22 -16.33 14.50
N LYS A 74 1.35 -17.35 14.46
CA LYS A 74 0.65 -17.75 13.24
C LYS A 74 -0.55 -16.83 13.03
N THR A 75 -0.60 -16.18 11.88
CA THR A 75 -1.63 -15.18 11.57
C THR A 75 -3.04 -15.76 11.63
N GLY A 76 -3.24 -17.00 11.21
CA GLY A 76 -4.56 -17.66 11.25
C GLY A 76 -5.17 -17.73 12.66
N GLN A 77 -4.35 -17.92 13.69
CA GLN A 77 -4.80 -17.99 15.09
C GLN A 77 -5.18 -16.61 15.67
N LEU A 78 -4.72 -15.51 15.04
CA LEU A 78 -4.98 -14.16 15.54
C LEU A 78 -6.37 -13.64 15.18
N TRP A 79 -6.97 -14.16 14.10
CA TRP A 79 -8.29 -13.71 13.64
C TRP A 79 -9.42 -14.07 14.61
N SER A 80 -9.27 -15.18 15.35
CA SER A 80 -10.27 -15.65 16.31
C SER A 80 -10.19 -14.96 17.68
N LYS A 81 -9.18 -14.15 17.94
CA LYS A 81 -8.94 -13.52 19.24
C LYS A 81 -9.62 -12.15 19.34
N ASN A 82 -9.97 -11.77 20.58
CA ASN A 82 -10.57 -10.46 20.84
C ASN A 82 -9.53 -9.33 20.78
N LYS A 83 -10.01 -8.11 20.54
CA LYS A 83 -9.16 -6.90 20.46
C LYS A 83 -8.33 -6.68 21.73
N ALA A 84 -8.91 -6.94 22.90
CA ALA A 84 -8.23 -6.80 24.19
C ALA A 84 -7.06 -7.78 24.31
N ASP A 85 -7.25 -9.04 23.90
CA ASP A 85 -6.21 -10.06 23.96
C ASP A 85 -5.09 -9.77 22.97
N LEU A 86 -5.42 -9.33 21.74
CA LEU A 86 -4.43 -8.91 20.75
C LEU A 86 -3.60 -7.70 21.24
N ALA A 87 -4.22 -6.78 21.99
CA ALA A 87 -3.51 -5.63 22.57
C ALA A 87 -2.54 -6.05 23.69
N LYS A 88 -2.93 -7.02 24.53
CA LYS A 88 -2.05 -7.61 25.55
C LYS A 88 -0.85 -8.31 24.92
N GLN A 89 -1.10 -9.22 23.97
CA GLN A 89 -0.04 -9.92 23.23
C GLN A 89 0.93 -8.94 22.53
N LEU A 90 0.41 -7.84 21.99
CA LEU A 90 1.22 -6.79 21.38
C LEU A 90 2.10 -6.06 22.41
N GLY A 91 1.58 -5.82 23.62
CA GLY A 91 2.35 -5.24 24.72
C GLY A 91 3.53 -6.12 25.12
N GLU A 92 3.28 -7.41 25.33
CA GLU A 92 4.29 -8.41 25.69
C GLU A 92 5.40 -8.54 24.62
N LEU A 93 5.03 -8.60 23.34
CA LEU A 93 6.03 -8.68 22.27
C LEU A 93 6.88 -7.40 22.16
N LYS A 94 6.33 -6.23 22.50
CA LYS A 94 7.08 -4.97 22.51
C LYS A 94 8.06 -4.90 23.67
N THR A 95 7.68 -5.36 24.86
CA THR A 95 8.58 -5.40 26.02
C THR A 95 9.72 -6.38 25.77
N GLU A 96 9.44 -7.56 25.22
CA GLU A 96 10.45 -8.54 24.80
C GLU A 96 11.42 -7.93 23.77
N LEU A 97 10.90 -7.25 22.73
CA LEU A 97 11.75 -6.58 21.74
C LEU A 97 12.64 -5.50 22.38
N GLY A 98 12.12 -4.76 23.37
CA GLY A 98 12.87 -3.77 24.14
C GLY A 98 14.04 -4.40 24.88
N GLN A 99 13.79 -5.52 25.59
CA GLN A 99 14.82 -6.27 26.31
C GLN A 99 15.89 -6.86 25.37
N LEU A 100 15.50 -7.39 24.21
CA LEU A 100 16.46 -7.94 23.26
C LEU A 100 17.36 -6.85 22.64
N ARG A 101 16.85 -5.61 22.51
CA ARG A 101 17.64 -4.47 22.01
C ARG A 101 18.67 -3.98 23.04
N THR A 102 18.31 -3.90 24.32
CA THR A 102 19.28 -3.54 25.37
C THR A 102 20.36 -4.61 25.53
N GLN A 103 19.97 -5.89 25.47
CA GLN A 103 20.92 -7.02 25.49
C GLN A 103 21.87 -7.00 24.28
N LYS A 104 21.41 -6.56 23.11
CA LYS A 104 22.28 -6.38 21.94
C LYS A 104 23.40 -5.37 22.20
N ILE A 105 23.09 -4.26 22.87
CA ILE A 105 24.06 -3.20 23.19
C ILE A 105 25.05 -3.70 24.26
N ALA A 106 24.56 -4.43 25.27
CA ALA A 106 25.38 -5.00 26.33
C ALA A 106 26.23 -6.22 25.90
N GLY A 107 26.25 -6.58 24.61
CA GLY A 107 27.03 -7.73 24.12
C GLY A 107 26.47 -9.10 24.48
N GLY A 108 25.14 -9.24 24.58
CA GLY A 108 24.48 -10.49 24.94
C GLY A 108 24.64 -11.63 23.91
N SER A 109 24.30 -12.85 24.32
CA SER A 109 24.42 -14.08 23.52
C SER A 109 23.76 -13.99 22.13
N ALA A 110 24.50 -14.40 21.10
CA ALA A 110 24.05 -14.40 19.70
C ALA A 110 22.73 -15.17 19.47
N ALA A 111 22.49 -16.25 20.20
CA ALA A 111 21.26 -17.04 20.10
C ALA A 111 20.01 -16.28 20.54
N LYS A 112 20.14 -15.28 21.42
CA LYS A 112 19.03 -14.39 21.81
C LYS A 112 18.81 -13.29 20.75
N LEU A 113 19.85 -12.86 20.06
CA LEU A 113 19.80 -11.78 19.07
C LEU A 113 19.11 -12.20 17.77
N THR A 114 19.19 -13.48 17.38
CA THR A 114 18.46 -14.00 16.19
C THR A 114 16.95 -13.85 16.33
N LYS A 115 16.41 -13.89 17.55
CA LYS A 115 14.98 -13.72 17.84
C LYS A 115 14.45 -12.31 17.53
N ILE A 116 15.32 -11.28 17.46
CA ILE A 116 14.91 -9.90 17.18
C ILE A 116 14.12 -9.79 15.88
N HIS A 117 14.57 -10.51 14.85
CA HIS A 117 13.92 -10.50 13.55
C HIS A 117 12.51 -11.12 13.62
N ASP A 118 12.37 -12.24 14.32
CA ASP A 118 11.11 -12.97 14.43
C ASP A 118 10.09 -12.20 15.28
N VAL A 119 10.51 -11.63 16.41
CA VAL A 119 9.64 -10.77 17.26
C VAL A 119 9.14 -9.55 16.47
N ARG A 120 9.99 -8.91 15.65
CA ARG A 120 9.56 -7.81 14.76
C ARG A 120 8.47 -8.25 13.77
N LYS A 121 8.63 -9.44 13.17
CA LYS A 121 7.62 -10.01 12.27
C LYS A 121 6.33 -10.36 13.02
N SER A 122 6.41 -10.89 14.24
CA SER A 122 5.25 -11.17 15.08
C SER A 122 4.46 -9.90 15.44
N ILE A 123 5.15 -8.82 15.84
CA ILE A 123 4.52 -7.51 16.11
C ILE A 123 3.80 -6.98 14.86
N ALA A 124 4.46 -7.06 13.70
CA ALA A 124 3.87 -6.61 12.44
C ALA A 124 2.58 -7.39 12.12
N LYS A 125 2.58 -8.73 12.26
CA LYS A 125 1.39 -9.56 12.04
C LYS A 125 0.22 -9.18 12.95
N VAL A 126 0.47 -8.99 14.24
CA VAL A 126 -0.57 -8.60 15.22
C VAL A 126 -1.17 -7.24 14.86
N LEU A 127 -0.33 -6.25 14.55
CA LEU A 127 -0.78 -4.92 14.10
C LEU A 127 -1.59 -5.00 12.81
N THR A 128 -1.18 -5.84 11.84
CA THR A 128 -1.92 -6.04 10.59
C THR A 128 -3.34 -6.56 10.86
N VAL A 129 -3.51 -7.56 11.73
CA VAL A 129 -4.83 -8.13 12.05
C VAL A 129 -5.69 -7.11 12.80
N ILE A 130 -5.14 -6.39 13.77
CA ILE A 130 -5.86 -5.32 14.48
C ILE A 130 -6.36 -4.26 13.49
N ASN A 131 -5.50 -3.78 12.60
CA ASN A 131 -5.85 -2.75 11.62
C ASN A 131 -6.85 -3.26 10.57
N ALA A 132 -6.75 -4.53 10.15
CA ALA A 132 -7.70 -5.16 9.24
C ALA A 132 -9.10 -5.24 9.86
N ASN A 133 -9.20 -5.72 11.10
CA ASN A 133 -10.47 -5.82 11.83
C ASN A 133 -11.10 -4.43 12.07
N GLN A 134 -10.29 -3.43 12.43
CA GLN A 134 -10.78 -2.05 12.57
C GLN A 134 -11.31 -1.50 11.24
N ARG A 135 -10.58 -1.68 10.13
CA ARG A 135 -11.03 -1.24 8.81
C ARG A 135 -12.29 -1.98 8.35
N ALA A 136 -12.41 -3.28 8.64
CA ALA A 136 -13.60 -4.06 8.34
C ALA A 136 -14.82 -3.53 9.10
N GLN A 137 -14.68 -3.26 10.41
CA GLN A 137 -15.75 -2.69 11.22
C GLN A 137 -16.17 -1.29 10.73
N LEU A 138 -15.21 -0.44 10.35
CA LEU A 138 -15.51 0.88 9.80
C LEU A 138 -16.25 0.77 8.44
N ARG A 139 -15.89 -0.20 7.61
CA ARG A 139 -16.61 -0.45 6.35
C ARG A 139 -18.06 -0.86 6.58
N LEU A 140 -18.33 -1.66 7.61
CA LEU A 140 -19.69 -2.02 8.01
C LEU A 140 -20.46 -0.78 8.48
N PHE A 141 -19.86 0.04 9.35
CA PHE A 141 -20.48 1.25 9.87
C PHE A 141 -20.78 2.32 8.79
N TYR A 142 -19.92 2.44 7.77
CA TYR A 142 -20.10 3.40 6.68
C TYR A 142 -20.79 2.82 5.44
N LYS A 143 -21.25 1.56 5.50
CA LYS A 143 -21.95 0.92 4.38
C LYS A 143 -23.21 1.71 4.02
N GLY A 144 -23.37 2.05 2.74
CA GLY A 144 -24.54 2.76 2.22
C GLY A 144 -24.57 4.28 2.51
N LYS A 145 -23.64 4.82 3.30
CA LYS A 145 -23.56 6.26 3.53
C LYS A 145 -22.99 6.98 2.30
N LYS A 146 -23.58 8.12 1.94
CA LYS A 146 -23.14 8.94 0.78
C LYS A 146 -21.68 9.39 0.91
N TYR A 147 -21.26 9.82 2.10
CA TYR A 147 -19.92 10.33 2.35
C TYR A 147 -19.07 9.30 3.10
N LEU A 148 -18.04 8.81 2.42
CA LEU A 148 -17.02 7.93 3.00
C LEU A 148 -15.75 8.73 3.31
N PRO A 149 -15.04 8.40 4.40
CA PRO A 149 -13.68 8.88 4.62
C PRO A 149 -12.75 8.51 3.45
N LEU A 150 -11.74 9.34 3.19
CA LEU A 150 -10.81 9.15 2.06
C LEU A 150 -10.09 7.80 2.11
N ASP A 151 -9.78 7.28 3.30
CA ASP A 151 -9.06 6.02 3.50
C ASP A 151 -9.87 4.77 3.10
N LEU A 152 -11.20 4.87 3.14
CA LEU A 152 -12.12 3.78 2.81
C LEU A 152 -12.59 3.84 1.35
N ARG A 153 -12.40 4.98 0.68
CA ARG A 153 -12.75 5.14 -0.73
C ARG A 153 -11.92 4.19 -1.61
N ALA A 154 -12.55 3.63 -2.65
CA ALA A 154 -11.83 2.84 -3.63
C ALA A 154 -10.71 3.67 -4.29
N LYS A 155 -9.50 3.13 -4.33
CA LYS A 155 -8.37 3.78 -4.99
C LYS A 155 -8.46 3.56 -6.49
N GLN A 156 -8.75 4.63 -7.23
CA GLN A 156 -8.80 4.66 -8.68
C GLN A 156 -7.96 5.83 -9.20
N THR A 157 -7.59 5.80 -10.47
CA THR A 157 -6.89 6.91 -11.11
C THR A 157 -7.77 8.18 -11.13
N ARG A 158 -7.15 9.35 -11.20
CA ARG A 158 -7.88 10.63 -11.23
C ARG A 158 -8.82 10.71 -12.44
N ALA A 159 -8.38 10.23 -13.61
CA ALA A 159 -9.20 10.16 -14.82
C ALA A 159 -10.46 9.29 -14.61
N ILE A 160 -10.31 8.09 -14.02
CA ILE A 160 -11.45 7.20 -13.73
C ILE A 160 -12.45 7.83 -12.75
N ARG A 161 -11.98 8.64 -11.78
CA ARG A 161 -12.89 9.33 -10.83
C ARG A 161 -13.63 10.52 -11.44
N ARG A 162 -13.16 11.06 -12.57
CA ARG A 162 -13.71 12.26 -13.22
C ARG A 162 -14.55 11.94 -14.46
N ARG A 163 -14.40 10.76 -15.04
CA ARG A 163 -15.26 10.30 -16.14
C ARG A 163 -16.72 10.16 -15.68
N LEU A 164 -17.64 10.25 -16.63
CA LEU A 164 -19.07 9.98 -16.42
C LEU A 164 -19.30 8.54 -15.94
N SER A 165 -20.36 8.35 -15.15
CA SER A 165 -20.84 7.01 -14.79
C SER A 165 -21.33 6.25 -16.03
N LYS A 166 -21.39 4.91 -15.94
CA LYS A 166 -21.86 4.07 -17.05
C LYS A 166 -23.29 4.44 -17.46
N HIS A 167 -24.16 4.65 -16.48
CA HIS A 167 -25.53 5.10 -16.69
C HIS A 167 -25.58 6.45 -17.42
N GLU A 168 -24.83 7.45 -16.95
CA GLU A 168 -24.78 8.77 -17.61
C GLU A 168 -24.26 8.68 -19.05
N LYS A 169 -23.28 7.81 -19.29
CA LYS A 169 -22.74 7.57 -20.64
C LYS A 169 -23.74 6.88 -21.56
N GLU A 170 -24.61 6.04 -21.02
CA GLU A 170 -25.64 5.29 -21.75
C GLU A 170 -26.94 6.05 -21.94
N LEU A 171 -27.14 7.18 -21.24
CA LEU A 171 -28.30 8.05 -21.43
C LEU A 171 -28.36 8.50 -22.89
N GLN A 172 -29.42 8.09 -23.57
CA GLN A 172 -29.75 8.50 -24.93
C GLN A 172 -31.03 9.32 -24.89
N LEU A 173 -31.12 10.32 -25.77
CA LEU A 173 -32.35 11.07 -26.00
C LEU A 173 -33.45 10.11 -26.49
N GLU A 174 -34.70 10.39 -26.12
CA GLU A 174 -35.84 9.55 -26.53
C GLU A 174 -35.95 9.42 -28.05
N LYS A 175 -35.62 10.48 -28.79
CA LYS A 175 -35.57 10.47 -30.26
C LYS A 175 -34.55 9.46 -30.80
N THR A 176 -33.35 9.41 -30.20
CA THR A 176 -32.30 8.46 -30.59
C THR A 176 -32.69 7.04 -30.23
N LYS A 177 -33.29 6.82 -29.05
CA LYS A 177 -33.81 5.52 -28.62
C LYS A 177 -34.91 5.01 -29.56
N LYS A 178 -35.88 5.84 -29.95
CA LYS A 178 -36.91 5.47 -30.93
C LYS A 178 -36.29 5.07 -32.27
N ARG A 179 -35.33 5.86 -32.77
CA ARG A 179 -34.62 5.55 -34.02
C ARG A 179 -33.90 4.19 -33.96
N SER A 180 -33.16 3.91 -32.88
CA SER A 180 -32.42 2.64 -32.74
C SER A 180 -33.34 1.43 -32.55
N MET A 181 -34.49 1.59 -31.89
CA MET A 181 -35.52 0.54 -31.77
C MET A 181 -36.16 0.23 -33.13
N HIS A 182 -36.50 1.24 -33.93
CA HIS A 182 -37.15 1.03 -35.22
C HIS A 182 -36.19 0.53 -36.31
N PHE A 183 -34.93 0.98 -36.29
CA PHE A 183 -33.92 0.64 -37.29
C PHE A 183 -32.67 0.04 -36.64
N PRO A 184 -32.75 -1.22 -36.15
CA PRO A 184 -31.58 -1.90 -35.61
C PRO A 184 -30.60 -2.26 -36.74
N GLN A 185 -29.30 -2.30 -36.42
CA GLN A 185 -28.30 -2.75 -37.37
C GLN A 185 -28.47 -4.25 -37.64
N ARG A 186 -28.89 -4.58 -38.87
CA ARG A 186 -29.13 -5.96 -39.30
C ARG A 186 -27.83 -6.57 -39.83
N LYS A 187 -27.60 -7.84 -39.51
CA LYS A 187 -26.54 -8.63 -40.14
C LYS A 187 -27.08 -9.20 -41.45
N PHE A 188 -26.34 -9.01 -42.55
CA PHE A 188 -26.68 -9.58 -43.85
C PHE A 188 -25.41 -10.09 -44.54
N ALA A 189 -25.57 -10.99 -45.49
CA ALA A 189 -24.50 -11.49 -46.36
C ALA A 189 -24.98 -11.41 -47.80
N VAL A 190 -24.06 -11.11 -48.73
CA VAL A 190 -24.34 -11.11 -50.16
C VAL A 190 -23.81 -12.41 -50.73
N LYS A 191 -24.63 -13.10 -51.52
CA LYS A 191 -24.20 -14.31 -52.22
C LYS A 191 -23.20 -13.91 -53.31
N ALA A 192 -22.08 -14.61 -53.41
CA ALA A 192 -21.18 -14.45 -54.55
C ALA A 192 -21.88 -15.00 -55.80
N GLU A 193 -22.00 -14.17 -56.83
CA GLU A 193 -22.44 -14.61 -58.16
C GLU A 193 -21.23 -15.23 -58.88
N ALA A 194 -21.46 -16.39 -59.51
CA ALA A 194 -20.45 -17.19 -60.21
C ALA A 194 -20.46 -16.91 -61.71
#